data_AF-L5L2L3-F1
#
_entry.id   AF-L5L2L3-F1
#
_cell.length_a   1.000
_cell.length_b   1.000
_cell.length_c   1.000
_cell.angle_alpha   90.00
_cell.angle_beta   90.00
_cell.angle_gamma   90.00
#
_symmetry.space_group_name_H-M   'P 1'
#
loop_
_entity.id
_entity.type
_entity.pdbx_description
1 polymer ?
#
loop_
_entity_poly.entity_id
_entity_poly.type
_entity_poly.pdbx_seq_one_letter_code
_entity_poly.pdbx_strand_id
1 'polypeptide(L)'
;MGPGSVGAGRGGGSLGTAPGPFLRLVGLGTAPGPFLRLVGLGTAPGPFLRLVGVSLNRARLCGQALSRGFWAYREFRMRGGYLLGERRRTISAAYWTARTSGPQVSSLPSTGREQSEIASGCGRYQQPIYSWRRSFRMVQAKRWTLKKQFEGNPKDSNFELKTAELPPLKTGEVLLEALFLTVDPYMRVSQTMKEGDTLLGHQVARVVESKNSAFPTGTIVLAFSGWTTHSISDGKKLERLPEEWPDTLPLSLALGTIGMPGLTAYFGLFDICGVKGGETVMVNAAAGAVGSTVGQLAKLKGCKVVGAAGSDEKVAYMKKLGYDVAFNYKTVESLGETLKKASPDGYDCYFDNVGGEFSNVVISQMKKFGRVAICGAISTYNSTCPLLPGPSPLVIIYQEIRMEGFIVSRWQGDVRQKALNDLLKWVSEGKIQYHEHVTEGFENMPAAFMGMLKGDNVGKTIVKV
;
A
#
# COMPACT_ATOMS: atom_id res chain seq x y z
N MET A 1 21.90 -44.58 -26.14
CA MET A 1 22.89 -45.65 -26.27
C MET A 1 23.44 -45.60 -27.69
N GLY A 2 24.73 -45.27 -27.87
CA GLY A 2 25.43 -45.45 -29.16
C GLY A 2 25.73 -46.95 -29.41
N PRO A 3 26.29 -47.35 -30.56
CA PRO A 3 27.67 -46.98 -30.99
C PRO A 3 27.74 -46.69 -32.52
N GLY A 4 28.81 -46.21 -33.18
CA GLY A 4 30.24 -46.13 -32.89
C GLY A 4 31.03 -47.07 -33.83
N SER A 5 31.75 -46.56 -34.83
CA SER A 5 32.97 -47.20 -35.39
C SER A 5 33.73 -46.30 -36.36
N VAL A 6 35.06 -46.37 -36.28
CA VAL A 6 36.10 -45.49 -36.83
C VAL A 6 36.98 -46.27 -37.82
N GLY A 7 37.57 -45.58 -38.80
CA GLY A 7 38.82 -45.98 -39.50
C GLY A 7 38.90 -45.45 -40.94
N ALA A 8 40.04 -45.12 -41.57
CA ALA A 8 41.43 -44.91 -41.19
C ALA A 8 42.21 -44.39 -42.43
N GLY A 9 43.23 -43.53 -42.23
CA GLY A 9 44.44 -43.32 -43.08
C GLY A 9 44.31 -42.52 -44.39
N ARG A 10 45.39 -41.97 -45.00
CA ARG A 10 46.74 -41.53 -44.60
C ARG A 10 47.36 -40.81 -45.84
N GLY A 11 48.20 -39.79 -45.63
CA GLY A 11 49.20 -39.24 -46.59
C GLY A 11 48.68 -38.14 -47.54
N GLY A 12 49.38 -37.06 -47.87
CA GLY A 12 50.72 -36.54 -47.61
C GLY A 12 51.00 -35.50 -48.73
N GLY A 13 51.62 -34.33 -48.42
CA GLY A 13 51.98 -33.37 -49.49
C GLY A 13 52.21 -31.91 -49.04
N SER A 14 53.48 -31.61 -48.82
CA SER A 14 54.22 -30.34 -48.59
C SER A 14 53.73 -28.96 -49.09
N LEU A 15 53.94 -27.98 -48.18
CA LEU A 15 54.66 -26.68 -48.29
C LEU A 15 54.26 -25.62 -49.34
N GLY A 16 53.93 -24.42 -48.83
CA GLY A 16 53.95 -23.14 -49.55
C GLY A 16 53.63 -21.97 -48.60
N THR A 17 54.55 -21.01 -48.53
CA THR A 17 54.76 -19.96 -47.51
C THR A 17 53.84 -18.73 -47.57
N ALA A 18 53.65 -18.10 -46.40
CA ALA A 18 53.07 -16.77 -46.10
C ALA A 18 53.95 -15.60 -46.68
N PRO A 19 53.80 -14.28 -46.36
CA PRO A 19 52.91 -13.61 -45.39
C PRO A 19 52.36 -12.21 -45.81
N GLY A 20 51.55 -11.60 -44.94
CA GLY A 20 51.24 -10.17 -44.97
C GLY A 20 51.31 -9.54 -43.56
N PRO A 21 52.13 -8.50 -43.35
CA PRO A 21 52.03 -7.60 -42.20
C PRO A 21 51.83 -6.14 -42.70
N PHE A 22 51.33 -5.15 -41.96
CA PHE A 22 51.92 -4.53 -40.77
C PHE A 22 50.96 -3.46 -40.22
N LEU A 23 50.92 -3.32 -38.89
CA LEU A 23 50.54 -2.09 -38.19
C LEU A 23 51.70 -1.06 -38.22
N ARG A 24 51.38 0.24 -38.30
CA ARG A 24 52.25 1.29 -37.75
C ARG A 24 51.42 2.44 -37.15
N LEU A 25 51.78 2.78 -35.92
CA LEU A 25 51.28 3.89 -35.11
C LEU A 25 52.31 5.03 -35.18
N VAL A 26 51.87 6.26 -35.45
CA VAL A 26 52.60 7.51 -35.13
C VAL A 26 51.55 8.55 -34.75
N GLY A 27 51.73 9.21 -33.60
CA GLY A 27 50.90 10.31 -33.11
C GLY A 27 51.62 11.66 -33.15
N LEU A 28 50.82 12.74 -33.06
CA LEU A 28 51.08 14.17 -32.75
C LEU A 28 49.88 14.93 -33.38
N GLY A 29 49.15 15.89 -32.82
CA GLY A 29 49.12 16.67 -31.59
C GLY A 29 48.04 17.78 -31.77
N THR A 30 47.57 18.35 -30.65
CA THR A 30 46.91 19.68 -30.46
C THR A 30 45.50 19.99 -31.03
N ALA A 31 44.52 19.99 -30.09
CA ALA A 31 43.51 21.01 -29.72
C ALA A 31 42.58 21.75 -30.74
N PRO A 32 41.39 22.27 -30.31
CA PRO A 32 40.19 22.42 -31.15
C PRO A 32 39.79 23.89 -31.48
N GLY A 33 38.94 24.08 -32.49
CA GLY A 33 38.25 25.35 -32.77
C GLY A 33 37.17 25.24 -33.87
N PRO A 34 36.02 25.95 -33.77
CA PRO A 34 34.82 25.69 -34.55
C PRO A 34 34.76 26.50 -35.86
N PHE A 35 34.15 25.94 -36.91
CA PHE A 35 33.80 26.67 -38.12
C PHE A 35 32.29 26.95 -38.18
N LEU A 36 31.96 28.24 -38.05
CA LEU A 36 30.76 28.84 -38.64
C LEU A 36 31.01 29.03 -40.14
N ARG A 37 30.01 28.73 -40.98
CA ARG A 37 29.74 29.53 -42.18
C ARG A 37 28.27 29.46 -42.58
N LEU A 38 27.61 30.58 -42.38
CA LEU A 38 26.32 30.98 -42.94
C LEU A 38 26.64 31.90 -44.13
N VAL A 39 25.99 31.67 -45.28
CA VAL A 39 25.88 32.62 -46.40
C VAL A 39 24.41 32.61 -46.82
N GLY A 40 23.76 33.77 -46.77
CA GLY A 40 22.34 33.96 -47.07
C GLY A 40 22.07 34.56 -48.45
N LEU A 41 20.82 34.96 -48.70
CA LEU A 41 20.44 36.16 -49.46
C LEU A 41 18.91 36.35 -49.55
N GLY A 42 18.45 37.55 -49.10
CA GLY A 42 17.37 38.40 -49.64
C GLY A 42 15.91 38.00 -49.40
N THR A 43 14.93 38.89 -49.23
CA THR A 43 14.80 40.36 -49.09
C THR A 43 13.34 40.65 -48.66
N ALA A 44 13.12 41.71 -47.88
CA ALA A 44 11.85 42.20 -47.26
C ALA A 44 10.95 42.99 -48.27
N PRO A 45 9.83 43.73 -47.93
CA PRO A 45 9.41 44.27 -46.61
C PRO A 45 7.89 44.39 -46.22
N GLY A 46 7.63 44.31 -44.90
CA GLY A 46 6.79 45.22 -44.06
C GLY A 46 5.24 45.11 -44.03
N PRO A 47 4.52 45.71 -43.04
CA PRO A 47 4.96 46.36 -41.80
C PRO A 47 4.19 46.00 -40.48
N PHE A 48 4.91 46.19 -39.35
CA PHE A 48 4.53 46.71 -38.01
C PHE A 48 3.19 46.37 -37.31
N LEU A 49 3.29 45.82 -36.08
CA LEU A 49 2.59 46.33 -34.89
C LEU A 49 3.30 45.96 -33.57
N ARG A 50 3.30 46.94 -32.65
CA ARG A 50 4.13 47.10 -31.45
C ARG A 50 3.76 46.17 -30.28
N LEU A 51 4.79 45.77 -29.53
CA LEU A 51 4.74 45.38 -28.12
C LEU A 51 4.41 46.58 -27.22
N VAL A 52 3.59 46.35 -26.18
CA VAL A 52 3.59 47.14 -24.94
C VAL A 52 3.72 46.16 -23.78
N GLY A 53 4.80 46.29 -23.02
CA GLY A 53 4.94 45.69 -21.70
C GLY A 53 4.51 46.68 -20.62
N VAL A 54 3.90 46.16 -19.55
CA VAL A 54 3.80 46.86 -18.26
C VAL A 54 4.08 45.84 -17.16
N SER A 55 5.07 46.17 -16.35
CA SER A 55 5.35 45.58 -15.03
C SER A 55 4.81 46.54 -13.97
N LEU A 56 4.19 46.04 -12.90
CA LEU A 56 4.59 46.30 -11.50
C LEU A 56 3.56 45.82 -10.45
N ASN A 57 4.17 45.22 -9.41
CA ASN A 57 3.91 45.35 -7.97
C ASN A 57 3.01 44.40 -7.17
N ARG A 58 3.67 43.86 -6.14
CA ARG A 58 3.15 43.26 -4.90
C ARG A 58 2.47 44.33 -4.03
N ALA A 59 1.39 43.93 -3.36
CA ALA A 59 1.08 44.38 -2.00
C ALA A 59 0.30 43.29 -1.26
N ARG A 60 0.78 42.93 -0.07
CA ARG A 60 0.00 42.27 1.00
C ARG A 60 -0.91 43.31 1.63
N LEU A 61 -2.11 42.92 2.06
CA LEU A 61 -2.66 43.29 3.37
C LEU A 61 -3.89 42.42 3.72
N CYS A 62 -4.11 42.34 5.02
CA CYS A 62 -4.99 41.45 5.77
C CYS A 62 -6.39 42.04 5.94
N GLY A 63 -7.40 41.19 6.18
CA GLY A 63 -8.46 41.52 7.13
C GLY A 63 -9.88 41.78 6.61
N GLN A 64 -10.76 40.88 7.06
CA GLN A 64 -12.15 41.09 7.48
C GLN A 64 -13.32 40.92 6.49
N ALA A 65 -14.28 40.20 7.06
CA ALA A 65 -15.58 39.79 6.55
C ALA A 65 -16.55 40.97 6.42
N LEU A 66 -17.54 40.82 5.53
CA LEU A 66 -18.98 40.91 5.85
C LEU A 66 -19.85 40.79 4.58
N SER A 67 -20.69 39.74 4.57
CA SER A 67 -22.12 39.74 4.25
C SER A 67 -22.69 40.13 2.86
N ARG A 68 -23.77 39.37 2.51
CA ARG A 68 -24.81 39.59 1.48
C ARG A 68 -24.40 39.17 0.06
N GLY A 69 -25.11 38.35 -0.70
CA GLY A 69 -26.53 38.00 -0.74
C GLY A 69 -27.07 38.32 -2.15
N PHE A 70 -27.83 37.40 -2.76
CA PHE A 70 -28.44 37.43 -4.12
C PHE A 70 -27.46 37.14 -5.29
N TRP A 71 -27.75 36.25 -6.26
CA TRP A 71 -28.98 36.04 -7.03
C TRP A 71 -29.19 34.57 -7.44
N ALA A 72 -30.47 34.17 -7.49
CA ALA A 72 -30.98 32.96 -8.13
C ALA A 72 -31.69 33.33 -9.45
N TYR A 73 -31.54 32.50 -10.48
CA TYR A 73 -32.46 32.41 -11.64
C TYR A 73 -32.30 30.96 -12.20
N ARG A 74 -33.22 30.04 -11.92
CA ARG A 74 -34.49 29.70 -12.61
C ARG A 74 -34.30 29.16 -14.03
N GLU A 75 -34.55 27.86 -14.23
CA GLU A 75 -35.52 27.41 -15.24
C GLU A 75 -36.11 26.03 -14.92
N PHE A 76 -37.37 25.88 -15.33
CA PHE A 76 -38.38 24.92 -14.88
C PHE A 76 -38.92 24.26 -16.15
N ARG A 77 -39.06 22.92 -16.20
CA ARG A 77 -39.98 22.28 -17.15
C ARG A 77 -40.63 21.05 -16.54
N MET A 78 -41.94 21.13 -16.36
CA MET A 78 -42.86 20.07 -15.95
C MET A 78 -43.61 19.48 -17.16
N ARG A 79 -43.85 18.17 -17.11
CA ARG A 79 -45.09 17.45 -17.50
C ARG A 79 -45.11 16.19 -16.60
N GLY A 80 -45.98 16.04 -15.60
CA GLY A 80 -47.43 15.69 -15.65
C GLY A 80 -47.59 14.15 -15.70
N GLY A 81 -48.33 13.41 -14.85
CA GLY A 81 -49.16 13.70 -13.67
C GLY A 81 -49.74 12.40 -13.04
N TYR A 82 -50.23 12.55 -11.79
CA TYR A 82 -51.33 11.88 -11.05
C TYR A 82 -51.46 10.34 -10.86
N LEU A 83 -51.47 9.90 -9.58
CA LEU A 83 -52.61 9.39 -8.76
C LEU A 83 -52.06 8.81 -7.43
N LEU A 84 -52.17 9.50 -6.29
CA LEU A 84 -53.22 9.43 -5.23
C LEU A 84 -53.30 8.10 -4.44
N GLY A 85 -53.13 8.22 -3.11
CA GLY A 85 -53.35 7.15 -2.12
C GLY A 85 -52.93 7.56 -0.71
N GLU A 86 -53.67 8.49 -0.08
CA GLU A 86 -53.55 8.87 1.34
C GLU A 86 -54.00 7.74 2.29
N ARG A 87 -53.31 7.57 3.42
CA ARG A 87 -53.94 7.38 4.75
C ARG A 87 -53.07 7.98 5.85
N ARG A 88 -53.61 9.01 6.53
CA ARG A 88 -53.18 9.47 7.86
C ARG A 88 -53.81 8.58 8.93
N ARG A 89 -53.08 8.27 10.01
CA ARG A 89 -53.61 8.21 11.38
C ARG A 89 -52.56 8.72 12.36
N THR A 90 -53.03 9.48 13.33
CA THR A 90 -52.31 10.21 14.38
C THR A 90 -52.66 9.60 15.74
N ILE A 91 -51.83 9.90 16.77
CA ILE A 91 -52.07 9.79 18.25
C ILE A 91 -51.81 8.36 18.81
N SER A 92 -51.14 8.08 19.95
CA SER A 92 -50.76 8.83 21.16
C SER A 92 -49.47 8.28 21.79
N ALA A 93 -48.80 9.11 22.59
CA ALA A 93 -47.83 8.72 23.62
C ALA A 93 -48.51 8.09 24.85
N ALA A 94 -47.81 7.17 25.53
CA ALA A 94 -48.12 6.76 26.90
C ALA A 94 -46.84 6.41 27.68
N TYR A 95 -46.65 7.10 28.79
CA TYR A 95 -45.66 6.86 29.84
C TYR A 95 -46.01 5.58 30.62
N TRP A 96 -45.01 4.81 31.02
CA TRP A 96 -45.14 3.77 32.04
C TRP A 96 -44.48 4.23 33.34
N THR A 97 -45.28 4.36 34.40
CA THR A 97 -44.85 4.32 35.79
C THR A 97 -45.67 3.23 36.47
N ALA A 98 -45.02 2.36 37.24
CA ALA A 98 -45.69 1.47 38.17
C ALA A 98 -44.83 1.34 39.44
N ARG A 99 -45.50 1.55 40.56
CA ARG A 99 -45.02 1.53 41.95
C ARG A 99 -45.78 0.42 42.69
N THR A 100 -45.34 0.13 43.91
CA THR A 100 -45.92 -0.75 44.96
C THR A 100 -45.49 -2.22 44.88
N SER A 101 -45.12 -2.94 45.95
CA SER A 101 -45.30 -2.77 47.41
C SER A 101 -44.41 -3.80 48.18
N GLY A 102 -44.00 -3.48 49.42
CA GLY A 102 -43.27 -4.38 50.36
C GLY A 102 -44.15 -5.45 51.04
N PRO A 103 -43.59 -6.26 51.98
CA PRO A 103 -43.46 -5.90 53.43
C PRO A 103 -42.10 -6.33 54.09
N GLN A 104 -41.49 -5.58 55.03
CA GLN A 104 -41.48 -5.68 56.53
C GLN A 104 -41.31 -7.11 57.14
N VAL A 105 -40.56 -7.45 58.22
CA VAL A 105 -39.73 -6.82 59.29
C VAL A 105 -38.98 -7.95 60.08
N SER A 106 -37.81 -7.68 60.67
CA SER A 106 -37.29 -8.14 62.03
C SER A 106 -35.75 -7.96 62.09
N SER A 107 -35.14 -6.99 62.78
CA SER A 107 -34.89 -6.76 64.23
C SER A 107 -33.88 -7.72 64.93
N LEU A 108 -32.59 -7.32 64.97
CA LEU A 108 -31.63 -7.15 66.11
C LEU A 108 -31.52 -8.23 67.24
N PRO A 109 -30.35 -8.44 67.92
CA PRO A 109 -29.66 -7.35 68.65
C PRO A 109 -28.12 -7.39 68.78
N SER A 110 -27.64 -6.26 69.30
CA SER A 110 -26.30 -5.88 69.74
C SER A 110 -25.99 -6.28 71.20
N THR A 111 -24.73 -6.64 71.48
CA THR A 111 -24.05 -6.62 72.79
C THR A 111 -22.54 -6.45 72.50
N GLY A 112 -21.69 -5.73 73.20
CA GLY A 112 -21.73 -4.94 74.43
C GLY A 112 -20.37 -4.24 74.56
N ARG A 113 -20.30 -3.16 75.35
CA ARG A 113 -19.08 -2.42 75.69
C ARG A 113 -18.28 -3.17 76.75
N GLU A 114 -16.95 -3.11 76.66
CA GLU A 114 -16.07 -3.17 77.83
C GLU A 114 -14.94 -2.15 77.67
N GLN A 115 -14.79 -1.31 78.70
CA GLN A 115 -13.67 -0.40 78.92
C GLN A 115 -12.69 -1.10 79.86
N SER A 116 -11.39 -1.00 79.60
CA SER A 116 -10.37 -1.13 80.64
C SER A 116 -9.13 -0.29 80.31
N GLU A 117 -8.55 0.25 81.38
CA GLU A 117 -7.59 1.33 81.45
C GLU A 117 -6.15 0.98 81.03
N ILE A 118 -5.49 2.02 80.49
CA ILE A 118 -4.09 2.47 80.66
C ILE A 118 -3.06 1.45 81.19
N ALA A 119 -2.09 1.12 80.32
CA ALA A 119 -0.70 0.90 80.75
C ALA A 119 0.27 1.49 79.72
N SER A 120 1.05 2.46 80.19
CA SER A 120 2.14 3.17 79.51
C SER A 120 3.29 2.24 79.13
N GLY A 121 3.66 2.24 77.84
CA GLY A 121 4.83 1.55 77.32
C GLY A 121 5.46 2.37 76.19
N CYS A 122 6.57 3.06 76.51
CA CYS A 122 7.38 3.81 75.57
C CYS A 122 8.04 2.84 74.59
N GLY A 123 7.59 2.84 73.33
CA GLY A 123 8.21 2.09 72.24
C GLY A 123 8.26 2.95 70.98
N ARG A 124 9.46 3.37 70.58
CA ARG A 124 9.70 4.01 69.27
C ARG A 124 9.33 3.01 68.17
N TYR A 125 8.11 3.11 67.66
CA TYR A 125 7.74 2.52 66.38
C TYR A 125 8.29 3.41 65.26
N GLN A 126 9.49 3.07 64.76
CA GLN A 126 9.92 3.51 63.44
C GLN A 126 8.97 2.89 62.42
N GLN A 127 8.08 3.71 61.87
CA GLN A 127 7.30 3.38 60.69
C GLN A 127 8.30 2.97 59.57
N PRO A 128 8.19 1.77 58.98
CA PRO A 128 8.96 1.47 57.79
C PRO A 128 8.50 2.42 56.70
N ILE A 129 9.41 3.27 56.24
CA ILE A 129 9.23 3.99 54.99
C ILE A 129 9.22 2.92 53.91
N TYR A 130 8.03 2.40 53.58
CA TYR A 130 7.85 1.58 52.40
C TYR A 130 8.16 2.48 51.21
N SER A 131 9.42 2.46 50.76
CA SER A 131 9.78 3.00 49.46
C SER A 131 8.98 2.17 48.47
N TRP A 132 7.89 2.73 47.96
CA TRP A 132 7.25 2.26 46.74
C TRP A 132 8.27 2.47 45.60
N ARG A 133 9.28 1.61 45.53
CA ARG A 133 9.96 1.36 44.27
C ARG A 133 8.88 0.74 43.39
N ARG A 134 8.14 1.58 42.65
CA ARG A 134 7.49 1.15 41.42
C ARG A 134 8.60 0.45 40.65
N SER A 135 8.52 -0.87 40.59
CA SER A 135 9.33 -1.64 39.67
C SER A 135 8.93 -1.11 38.29
N PHE A 136 9.76 -0.23 37.72
CA PHE A 136 9.61 0.16 36.34
C PHE A 136 9.82 -1.11 35.56
N ARG A 137 8.72 -1.69 35.07
CA ARG A 137 8.79 -2.89 34.25
C ARG A 137 9.48 -2.48 32.95
N MET A 138 10.79 -2.72 32.89
CA MET A 138 11.58 -2.38 31.70
C MET A 138 11.09 -3.27 30.55
N VAL A 139 10.68 -2.62 29.46
CA VAL A 139 10.13 -3.31 28.29
C VAL A 139 11.27 -3.56 27.31
N GLN A 140 11.51 -4.83 27.01
CA GLN A 140 12.46 -5.25 25.99
C GLN A 140 11.78 -5.21 24.62
N ALA A 141 12.31 -4.41 23.71
CA ALA A 141 11.86 -4.35 22.33
C ALA A 141 12.88 -5.08 21.44
N LYS A 142 12.41 -6.11 20.73
CA LYS A 142 13.12 -6.66 19.57
C LYS A 142 12.82 -5.80 18.35
N ARG A 143 13.84 -5.51 17.54
CA ARG A 143 13.74 -4.79 16.27
C ARG A 143 14.67 -5.35 15.21
N TRP A 144 14.22 -5.37 13.96
CA TRP A 144 15.07 -5.68 12.82
C TRP A 144 15.65 -4.40 12.24
N THR A 145 16.97 -4.37 12.08
CA THR A 145 17.69 -3.25 11.46
C THR A 145 18.26 -3.63 10.10
N LEU A 146 18.37 -2.66 9.21
CA LEU A 146 19.09 -2.81 7.95
C LEU A 146 20.59 -2.90 8.26
N LYS A 147 21.15 -4.11 8.21
CA LYS A 147 22.58 -4.33 8.47
C LYS A 147 23.44 -3.88 7.30
N LYS A 148 22.97 -4.19 6.09
CA LYS A 148 23.65 -3.86 4.84
C LYS A 148 22.64 -3.51 3.76
N GLN A 149 22.95 -2.51 2.93
CA GLN A 149 22.12 -2.14 1.78
C GLN A 149 21.80 -3.32 0.85
N PHE A 150 20.60 -3.31 0.25
CA PHE A 150 20.16 -4.35 -0.68
C PHE A 150 20.86 -4.20 -2.04
N GLU A 151 21.55 -5.25 -2.47
CA GLU A 151 22.11 -5.38 -3.82
C GLU A 151 21.45 -6.58 -4.51
N GLY A 152 20.70 -6.33 -5.59
CA GLY A 152 19.87 -7.35 -6.21
C GLY A 152 18.78 -7.86 -5.28
N ASN A 153 18.62 -9.18 -5.17
CA ASN A 153 17.69 -9.81 -4.23
C ASN A 153 18.19 -9.66 -2.79
N PRO A 154 17.33 -9.33 -1.81
CA PRO A 154 17.69 -9.36 -0.39
C PRO A 154 18.15 -10.74 0.08
N LYS A 155 19.05 -10.74 1.07
CA LYS A 155 19.68 -11.91 1.68
C LYS A 155 19.67 -11.75 3.20
N ASP A 156 19.82 -12.83 3.95
CA ASP A 156 19.86 -12.79 5.41
C ASP A 156 20.92 -11.83 5.97
N SER A 157 22.06 -11.69 5.28
CA SER A 157 23.12 -10.76 5.66
C SER A 157 22.75 -9.28 5.61
N ASN A 158 21.61 -8.93 4.98
CA ASN A 158 21.07 -7.57 4.99
C ASN A 158 20.35 -7.22 6.28
N PHE A 159 20.02 -8.21 7.12
CA PHE A 159 19.16 -8.05 8.28
C PHE A 159 19.94 -8.32 9.58
N GLU A 160 19.61 -7.60 10.63
CA GLU A 160 20.14 -7.84 11.97
C GLU A 160 19.04 -7.67 13.02
N LEU A 161 18.84 -8.68 13.85
CA LEU A 161 17.90 -8.62 14.98
C LEU A 161 18.61 -8.02 16.18
N LYS A 162 18.07 -6.93 16.73
CA LYS A 162 18.57 -6.28 17.94
C LYS A 162 17.50 -6.30 19.02
N THR A 163 17.93 -6.45 20.26
CA THR A 163 17.08 -6.25 21.44
C THR A 163 17.55 -4.99 22.15
N ALA A 164 16.61 -4.13 22.55
CA ALA A 164 16.90 -2.92 23.29
C ALA A 164 15.83 -2.65 24.35
N GLU A 165 16.25 -2.09 25.47
CA GLU A 165 15.35 -1.59 26.51
C GLU A 165 14.74 -0.26 26.10
N LEU A 166 13.41 -0.16 26.23
CA LEU A 166 12.71 1.10 26.00
C LEU A 166 12.73 1.97 27.26
N PRO A 167 12.93 3.29 27.13
CA PRO A 167 12.88 4.20 28.27
C PRO A 167 11.45 4.31 28.83
N PRO A 168 11.27 4.80 30.07
CA PRO A 168 9.93 5.09 30.59
C PRO A 168 9.19 6.13 29.75
N LEU A 169 7.86 5.96 29.63
CA LEU A 169 7.01 6.90 28.88
C LEU A 169 7.07 8.33 29.44
N LYS A 170 7.10 9.31 28.55
CA LYS A 170 6.89 10.74 28.86
C LYS A 170 5.42 11.12 28.71
N THR A 171 5.05 12.29 29.21
CA THR A 171 3.69 12.84 29.04
C THR A 171 3.36 12.98 27.57
N GLY A 172 2.17 12.52 27.17
CA GLY A 172 1.72 12.52 25.77
C GLY A 172 2.17 11.31 24.96
N GLU A 173 3.01 10.43 25.52
CA GLU A 173 3.47 9.22 24.84
C GLU A 173 2.61 7.99 25.18
N VAL A 174 2.65 7.00 24.28
CA VAL A 174 2.07 5.67 24.44
C VAL A 174 3.09 4.60 24.13
N LEU A 175 3.01 3.47 24.84
CA LEU A 175 3.73 2.25 24.54
C LEU A 175 2.85 1.34 23.69
N LEU A 176 3.37 0.94 22.54
CA LEU A 176 2.72 0.07 21.59
C LEU A 176 3.35 -1.33 21.65
N GLU A 177 2.51 -2.36 21.60
CA GLU A 177 2.85 -3.75 21.35
C GLU A 177 2.36 -4.12 19.94
N ALA A 178 3.26 -4.53 19.06
CA ALA A 178 2.92 -4.96 17.71
C ALA A 178 2.17 -6.30 17.75
N LEU A 179 1.03 -6.38 17.07
CA LEU A 179 0.25 -7.61 16.91
C LEU A 179 0.51 -8.24 15.54
N PHE A 180 0.55 -7.39 14.51
CA PHE A 180 0.81 -7.79 13.13
C PHE A 180 1.67 -6.75 12.43
N LEU A 181 2.55 -7.20 11.55
CA LEU A 181 3.36 -6.35 10.68
C LEU A 181 3.06 -6.62 9.22
N THR A 182 3.06 -5.55 8.44
CA THR A 182 2.93 -5.65 6.99
C THR A 182 4.26 -6.07 6.35
N VAL A 183 4.18 -6.85 5.28
CA VAL A 183 5.29 -7.14 4.38
C VAL A 183 4.90 -6.70 2.98
N ASP A 184 5.53 -5.64 2.45
CA ASP A 184 5.15 -5.00 1.19
C ASP A 184 6.34 -4.81 0.23
N PRO A 185 6.12 -4.89 -1.10
CA PRO A 185 7.17 -4.72 -2.10
C PRO A 185 7.93 -3.39 -2.02
N TYR A 186 7.24 -2.29 -1.68
CA TYR A 186 7.84 -0.95 -1.65
C TYR A 186 8.97 -0.84 -0.63
N MET A 187 8.98 -1.70 0.40
CA MET A 187 10.04 -1.74 1.40
C MET A 187 11.41 -2.04 0.78
N ARG A 188 11.45 -2.76 -0.35
CA ARG A 188 12.68 -3.07 -1.09
C ARG A 188 13.32 -1.84 -1.72
N VAL A 189 12.51 -0.91 -2.23
CA VAL A 189 12.99 0.23 -3.04
C VAL A 189 13.06 1.54 -2.26
N SER A 190 12.85 1.50 -0.95
CA SER A 190 13.00 2.68 -0.11
C SER A 190 14.45 3.15 -0.12
N GLN A 191 14.69 4.33 -0.70
CA GLN A 191 16.00 4.98 -0.74
C GLN A 191 16.31 5.77 0.54
N THR A 192 15.38 5.80 1.49
CA THR A 192 15.50 6.62 2.71
C THR A 192 16.25 5.92 3.85
N MET A 193 16.43 4.61 3.74
CA MET A 193 16.98 3.75 4.78
C MET A 193 18.51 3.73 4.74
N LYS A 194 19.14 3.91 5.91
CA LYS A 194 20.59 3.75 6.11
C LYS A 194 20.90 2.49 6.90
N GLU A 195 22.14 2.03 6.80
CA GLU A 195 22.60 0.92 7.63
C GLU A 195 22.50 1.29 9.12
N GLY A 196 21.99 0.37 9.93
CA GLY A 196 21.67 0.57 11.34
C GLY A 196 20.24 1.02 11.63
N ASP A 197 19.52 1.56 10.64
CA ASP A 197 18.13 2.00 10.83
C ASP A 197 17.20 0.80 11.06
N THR A 198 16.13 1.00 11.84
CA THR A 198 15.06 0.01 12.00
C THR A 198 14.28 -0.09 10.70
N LEU A 199 14.12 -1.31 10.18
CA LEU A 199 13.41 -1.53 8.92
C LEU A 199 12.00 -0.96 8.99
N LEU A 200 11.59 -0.29 7.91
CA LEU A 200 10.33 0.43 7.87
C LEU A 200 9.13 -0.52 7.69
N GLY A 201 7.95 -0.08 8.14
CA GLY A 201 6.72 -0.85 7.99
C GLY A 201 5.60 -0.35 8.88
N HIS A 202 4.38 -0.60 8.44
CA HIS A 202 3.19 -0.42 9.28
C HIS A 202 2.96 -1.66 10.14
N GLN A 203 2.40 -1.43 11.33
CA GLN A 203 1.93 -2.45 12.24
C GLN A 203 0.49 -2.17 12.66
N VAL A 204 -0.28 -3.23 12.87
CA VAL A 204 -1.44 -3.18 13.76
C VAL A 204 -0.90 -3.45 15.16
N ALA A 205 -1.11 -2.52 16.08
CA ALA A 205 -0.55 -2.55 17.41
C ALA A 205 -1.60 -2.22 18.48
N ARG A 206 -1.37 -2.73 19.69
CA ARG A 206 -2.15 -2.43 20.88
C ARG A 206 -1.40 -1.44 21.76
N VAL A 207 -2.11 -0.43 22.26
CA VAL A 207 -1.60 0.42 23.33
C VAL A 207 -1.58 -0.38 24.63
N VAL A 208 -0.40 -0.67 25.18
CA VAL A 208 -0.24 -1.45 26.43
C VAL A 208 0.01 -0.57 27.66
N GLU A 209 0.56 0.62 27.46
CA GLU A 209 0.67 1.68 28.49
C GLU A 209 0.45 3.04 27.82
N SER A 210 -0.20 3.98 28.51
CA SER A 210 -0.49 5.30 27.94
C SER A 210 -0.34 6.43 28.97
N LYS A 211 0.32 7.50 28.53
CA LYS A 211 0.29 8.84 29.15
C LYS A 211 -0.35 9.86 28.20
N ASN A 212 -1.20 9.38 27.29
CA ASN A 212 -1.92 10.18 26.31
C ASN A 212 -3.41 9.82 26.36
N SER A 213 -4.26 10.75 26.84
CA SER A 213 -5.70 10.51 26.98
C SER A 213 -6.41 10.24 25.64
N ALA A 214 -5.83 10.65 24.52
CA ALA A 214 -6.34 10.34 23.19
C ALA A 214 -6.02 8.90 22.74
N PHE A 215 -5.30 8.10 23.53
CA PHE A 215 -5.04 6.70 23.21
C PHE A 215 -5.00 5.90 24.52
N PRO A 216 -6.18 5.56 25.10
CA PRO A 216 -6.23 4.74 26.31
C PRO A 216 -5.59 3.36 26.10
N THR A 217 -5.12 2.74 27.18
CA THR A 217 -4.66 1.34 27.16
C THR A 217 -5.75 0.43 26.60
N GLY A 218 -5.34 -0.52 25.74
CA GLY A 218 -6.23 -1.41 25.00
C GLY A 218 -6.59 -0.92 23.59
N THR A 219 -6.39 0.36 23.28
CA THR A 219 -6.70 0.91 21.94
C THR A 219 -5.89 0.17 20.86
N ILE A 220 -6.55 -0.23 19.79
CA ILE A 220 -5.91 -0.79 18.60
C ILE A 220 -5.64 0.33 17.60
N VAL A 221 -4.39 0.41 17.13
CA VAL A 221 -3.92 1.45 16.22
C VAL A 221 -3.16 0.86 15.05
N LEU A 222 -3.24 1.54 13.92
CA LEU A 222 -2.25 1.43 12.84
C LEU A 222 -1.12 2.41 13.14
N ALA A 223 0.11 1.89 13.17
CA ALA A 223 1.31 2.69 13.46
C ALA A 223 2.40 2.43 12.44
N PHE A 224 3.14 3.46 12.04
CA PHE A 224 4.35 3.32 11.23
C PHE A 224 5.59 3.27 12.14
N SER A 225 5.73 2.17 12.88
CA SER A 225 6.82 1.99 13.86
C SER A 225 8.00 1.17 13.33
N GLY A 226 7.90 0.63 12.12
CA GLY A 226 8.92 -0.26 11.58
C GLY A 226 8.82 -1.68 12.12
N TRP A 227 9.82 -2.48 11.81
CA TRP A 227 9.94 -3.87 12.23
C TRP A 227 10.43 -3.92 13.67
N THR A 228 9.51 -3.72 14.61
CA THR A 228 9.75 -3.78 16.05
C THR A 228 8.57 -4.41 16.77
N THR A 229 8.85 -5.15 17.85
CA THR A 229 7.82 -5.77 18.71
C THR A 229 7.15 -4.76 19.63
N HIS A 230 7.91 -3.75 20.08
CA HIS A 230 7.40 -2.67 20.91
C HIS A 230 7.96 -1.33 20.44
N SER A 231 7.18 -0.27 20.59
CA SER A 231 7.61 1.09 20.25
C SER A 231 6.94 2.13 21.13
N ILE A 232 7.64 3.25 21.35
CA ILE A 232 7.05 4.43 21.99
C ILE A 232 6.63 5.39 20.88
N SER A 233 5.40 5.91 20.97
CA SER A 233 4.86 6.92 20.06
C SER A 233 4.41 8.14 20.84
N ASP A 234 4.58 9.34 20.28
CA ASP A 234 4.02 10.59 20.80
C ASP A 234 2.53 10.77 20.47
N GLY A 235 1.88 9.72 19.94
CA GLY A 235 0.50 9.72 19.50
C GLY A 235 0.27 10.39 18.13
N LYS A 236 1.27 11.05 17.56
CA LYS A 236 1.13 11.66 16.23
C LYS A 236 1.16 10.59 15.16
N LYS A 237 0.32 10.76 14.13
CA LYS A 237 0.19 9.83 12.99
C LYS A 237 -0.24 8.40 13.36
N LEU A 238 -0.69 8.17 14.61
CA LEU A 238 -1.42 6.97 14.94
C LEU A 238 -2.83 7.09 14.38
N GLU A 239 -3.25 6.07 13.64
CA GLU A 239 -4.64 5.95 13.20
C GLU A 239 -5.31 4.92 14.10
N ARG A 240 -6.41 5.30 14.76
CA ARG A 240 -7.23 4.31 15.48
C ARG A 240 -7.95 3.44 14.47
N LEU A 241 -8.00 2.14 14.74
CA LEU A 241 -8.96 1.30 14.04
C LEU A 241 -10.38 1.71 14.48
N PRO A 242 -11.40 1.54 13.64
CA PRO A 242 -12.80 1.74 14.02
C PRO A 242 -13.12 1.01 15.31
N GLU A 243 -13.83 1.68 16.24
CA GLU A 243 -14.28 1.05 17.49
C GLU A 243 -15.23 -0.12 17.19
N GLU A 244 -16.03 0.00 16.13
CA GLU A 244 -16.95 -1.03 15.63
C GLU A 244 -16.28 -1.93 14.57
N TRP A 245 -15.03 -2.34 14.79
CA TRP A 245 -14.41 -3.35 13.93
C TRP A 245 -15.15 -4.69 14.10
N PRO A 246 -15.65 -5.33 13.03
CA PRO A 246 -16.42 -6.57 13.16
C PRO A 246 -15.58 -7.69 13.81
N ASP A 247 -16.08 -8.30 14.88
CA ASP A 247 -15.40 -9.39 15.60
C ASP A 247 -15.10 -10.61 14.71
N THR A 248 -15.85 -10.76 13.61
CA THR A 248 -15.65 -11.83 12.63
C THR A 248 -14.46 -11.59 11.70
N LEU A 249 -13.90 -10.37 11.66
CA LEU A 249 -12.81 -9.98 10.76
C LEU A 249 -11.49 -9.82 11.52
N PRO A 250 -10.38 -10.40 11.03
CA PRO A 250 -9.10 -10.26 11.71
C PRO A 250 -8.58 -8.82 11.60
N LEU A 251 -8.00 -8.31 12.69
CA LEU A 251 -7.45 -6.94 12.74
C LEU A 251 -6.34 -6.70 11.71
N SER A 252 -5.65 -7.76 11.28
CA SER A 252 -4.61 -7.73 10.24
C SER A 252 -5.09 -7.16 8.90
N LEU A 253 -6.39 -7.19 8.60
CA LEU A 253 -6.93 -6.62 7.36
C LEU A 253 -6.71 -5.11 7.24
N ALA A 254 -6.49 -4.40 8.35
CA ALA A 254 -6.09 -2.99 8.34
C ALA A 254 -4.71 -2.77 7.68
N LEU A 255 -3.90 -3.82 7.50
CA LEU A 255 -2.64 -3.82 6.74
C LEU A 255 -2.83 -4.30 5.28
N GLY A 256 -4.02 -4.76 4.92
CA GLY A 256 -4.32 -5.43 3.66
C GLY A 256 -5.52 -4.82 2.93
N THR A 257 -6.55 -5.63 2.71
CA THR A 257 -7.75 -5.28 1.92
C THR A 257 -8.54 -4.10 2.51
N ILE A 258 -8.51 -3.90 3.83
CA ILE A 258 -9.17 -2.77 4.52
C ILE A 258 -8.09 -1.78 5.00
N GLY A 259 -7.03 -1.66 4.22
CA GLY A 259 -5.85 -0.88 4.56
C GLY A 259 -5.24 -0.22 3.33
N MET A 260 -3.96 0.12 3.46
CA MET A 260 -3.19 0.76 2.38
C MET A 260 -3.25 0.00 1.04
N PRO A 261 -3.10 -1.35 0.98
CA PRO A 261 -3.25 -2.09 -0.27
C PRO A 261 -4.65 -2.01 -0.88
N GLY A 262 -5.70 -2.12 -0.06
CA GLY A 262 -7.09 -1.97 -0.52
C GLY A 262 -7.40 -0.58 -1.05
N LEU A 263 -6.93 0.47 -0.37
CA LEU A 263 -7.05 1.85 -0.84
C LEU A 263 -6.31 2.08 -2.16
N THR A 264 -5.14 1.46 -2.32
CA THR A 264 -4.37 1.51 -3.56
C THR A 264 -5.15 0.90 -4.72
N ALA A 265 -5.81 -0.24 -4.48
CA ALA A 265 -6.70 -0.86 -5.46
C ALA A 265 -7.92 0.03 -5.77
N TYR A 266 -8.56 0.58 -4.74
CA TYR A 266 -9.76 1.41 -4.86
C TYR A 266 -9.50 2.65 -5.72
N PHE A 267 -8.52 3.48 -5.36
CA PHE A 267 -8.24 4.71 -6.08
C PHE A 267 -7.55 4.48 -7.43
N GLY A 268 -6.66 3.50 -7.52
CA GLY A 268 -6.05 3.14 -8.80
C GLY A 268 -7.08 2.69 -9.83
N LEU A 269 -8.10 1.92 -9.41
CA LEU A 269 -9.14 1.47 -10.32
C LEU A 269 -10.19 2.56 -10.62
N PHE A 270 -10.72 3.23 -9.59
CA PHE A 270 -11.84 4.15 -9.78
C PHE A 270 -11.43 5.55 -10.23
N ASP A 271 -10.30 6.06 -9.75
CA ASP A 271 -9.89 7.44 -10.05
C ASP A 271 -8.89 7.47 -11.20
N ILE A 272 -7.89 6.56 -11.18
CA ILE A 272 -6.82 6.54 -12.20
C ILE A 272 -7.29 5.82 -13.48
N CYS A 273 -7.82 4.60 -13.35
CA CYS A 273 -8.39 3.91 -14.52
C CYS A 273 -9.78 4.47 -14.90
N GLY A 274 -10.55 5.04 -13.96
CA GLY A 274 -11.88 5.56 -14.28
C GLY A 274 -12.79 4.49 -14.89
N VAL A 275 -12.73 3.26 -14.34
CA VAL A 275 -13.35 2.08 -14.96
C VAL A 275 -14.88 2.22 -15.08
N LYS A 276 -15.42 1.72 -16.20
CA LYS A 276 -16.86 1.70 -16.49
C LYS A 276 -17.35 0.26 -16.67
N GLY A 277 -18.62 0.02 -16.38
CA GLY A 277 -19.23 -1.29 -16.61
C GLY A 277 -19.15 -1.69 -18.09
N GLY A 278 -18.93 -2.99 -18.34
CA GLY A 278 -18.72 -3.54 -19.67
C GLY A 278 -17.28 -3.42 -20.21
N GLU A 279 -16.38 -2.69 -19.54
CA GLU A 279 -14.97 -2.59 -19.94
C GLU A 279 -14.18 -3.86 -19.59
N THR A 280 -13.07 -4.09 -20.31
CA THR A 280 -12.11 -5.16 -20.00
C THR A 280 -10.92 -4.61 -19.22
N VAL A 281 -10.68 -5.16 -18.02
CA VAL A 281 -9.58 -4.79 -17.12
C VAL A 281 -8.53 -5.89 -17.09
N MET A 282 -7.28 -5.56 -17.41
CA MET A 282 -6.13 -6.43 -17.17
C MET A 282 -5.48 -6.10 -15.82
N VAL A 283 -5.12 -7.13 -15.05
CA VAL A 283 -4.41 -6.98 -13.78
C VAL A 283 -3.24 -7.97 -13.75
N ASN A 284 -2.02 -7.47 -13.55
CA ASN A 284 -0.85 -8.32 -13.28
C ASN A 284 -0.59 -8.40 -11.77
N ALA A 285 0.23 -9.38 -11.34
CA ALA A 285 0.35 -9.76 -9.92
C ALA A 285 -1.03 -9.90 -9.24
N ALA A 286 -2.00 -10.43 -9.99
CA ALA A 286 -3.42 -10.35 -9.67
C ALA A 286 -3.83 -11.21 -8.45
N ALA A 287 -2.98 -12.13 -8.02
CA ALA A 287 -3.16 -12.89 -6.78
C ALA A 287 -2.54 -12.22 -5.54
N GLY A 288 -1.88 -11.06 -5.69
CA GLY A 288 -1.30 -10.31 -4.56
C GLY A 288 -2.32 -9.42 -3.85
N ALA A 289 -1.89 -8.72 -2.79
CA ALA A 289 -2.76 -7.89 -1.94
C ALA A 289 -3.58 -6.85 -2.73
N VAL A 290 -2.91 -6.05 -3.57
CA VAL A 290 -3.57 -5.01 -4.39
C VAL A 290 -4.35 -5.67 -5.51
N GLY A 291 -3.70 -6.51 -6.32
CA GLY A 291 -4.30 -7.13 -7.50
C GLY A 291 -5.60 -7.89 -7.22
N SER A 292 -5.63 -8.70 -6.14
CA SER A 292 -6.81 -9.47 -5.77
C SER A 292 -8.01 -8.59 -5.39
N THR A 293 -7.74 -7.41 -4.83
CA THR A 293 -8.77 -6.42 -4.52
C THR A 293 -9.23 -5.70 -5.79
N VAL A 294 -8.30 -5.32 -6.69
CA VAL A 294 -8.62 -4.67 -7.98
C VAL A 294 -9.58 -5.52 -8.81
N GLY A 295 -9.29 -6.81 -8.96
CA GLY A 295 -10.14 -7.69 -9.76
C GLY A 295 -11.57 -7.74 -9.24
N GLN A 296 -11.74 -7.89 -7.93
CA GLN A 296 -13.06 -7.94 -7.31
C GLN A 296 -13.81 -6.60 -7.43
N LEU A 297 -13.13 -5.47 -7.23
CA LEU A 297 -13.73 -4.15 -7.45
C LEU A 297 -14.18 -3.95 -8.92
N ALA A 298 -13.39 -4.43 -9.89
CA ALA A 298 -13.76 -4.40 -11.29
C ALA A 298 -14.97 -5.31 -11.58
N LYS A 299 -15.04 -6.51 -10.97
CA LYS A 299 -16.22 -7.37 -11.05
C LYS A 299 -17.46 -6.71 -10.45
N LEU A 300 -17.34 -6.02 -9.31
CA LEU A 300 -18.44 -5.25 -8.71
C LEU A 300 -18.93 -4.10 -9.62
N LYS A 301 -18.07 -3.59 -10.52
CA LYS A 301 -18.44 -2.62 -11.55
C LYS A 301 -19.00 -3.24 -12.84
N GLY A 302 -19.12 -4.56 -12.92
CA GLY A 302 -19.61 -5.24 -14.11
C GLY A 302 -18.59 -5.29 -15.25
N CYS A 303 -17.29 -5.34 -14.92
CA CYS A 303 -16.23 -5.46 -15.91
C CYS A 303 -15.92 -6.93 -16.24
N LYS A 304 -15.35 -7.16 -17.42
CA LYS A 304 -14.57 -8.37 -17.70
C LYS A 304 -13.17 -8.19 -17.12
N VAL A 305 -12.66 -9.17 -16.39
CA VAL A 305 -11.38 -9.09 -15.70
C VAL A 305 -10.47 -10.22 -16.15
N VAL A 306 -9.28 -9.85 -16.63
CA VAL A 306 -8.20 -10.75 -17.02
C VAL A 306 -7.05 -10.59 -16.02
N GLY A 307 -6.51 -11.70 -15.54
CA GLY A 307 -5.50 -11.73 -14.48
C GLY A 307 -4.32 -12.62 -14.81
N ALA A 308 -3.12 -12.17 -14.45
CA ALA A 308 -1.90 -12.98 -14.51
C ALA A 308 -1.24 -13.11 -13.14
N ALA A 309 -0.78 -14.33 -12.84
CA ALA A 309 0.03 -14.63 -11.66
C ALA A 309 1.12 -15.67 -11.97
N GLY A 310 2.04 -15.90 -11.03
CA GLY A 310 3.25 -16.69 -11.26
C GLY A 310 3.21 -18.15 -10.81
N SER A 311 2.03 -18.70 -10.53
CA SER A 311 1.82 -20.12 -10.20
C SER A 311 0.37 -20.54 -10.46
N ASP A 312 0.12 -21.83 -10.64
CA ASP A 312 -1.22 -22.36 -10.91
C ASP A 312 -2.13 -22.28 -9.67
N GLU A 313 -1.57 -22.39 -8.47
CA GLU A 313 -2.27 -22.12 -7.21
C GLU A 313 -2.84 -20.70 -7.17
N LYS A 314 -2.03 -19.71 -7.58
CA LYS A 314 -2.47 -18.31 -7.67
C LYS A 314 -3.53 -18.12 -8.74
N VAL A 315 -3.45 -18.86 -9.85
CA VAL A 315 -4.48 -18.87 -10.89
C VAL A 315 -5.80 -19.43 -10.35
N ALA A 316 -5.76 -20.53 -9.61
CA ALA A 316 -6.94 -21.09 -8.97
C ALA A 316 -7.57 -20.11 -7.97
N TYR A 317 -6.74 -19.42 -7.18
CA TYR A 317 -7.20 -18.37 -6.28
C TYR A 317 -7.88 -17.22 -7.04
N MET A 318 -7.29 -16.69 -8.12
CA MET A 318 -7.91 -15.64 -8.94
C MET A 318 -9.27 -16.07 -9.51
N LYS A 319 -9.39 -17.32 -9.98
CA LYS A 319 -10.67 -17.85 -10.46
C LYS A 319 -11.74 -17.86 -9.36
N LYS A 320 -11.37 -18.24 -8.13
CA LYS A 320 -12.27 -18.18 -6.95
C LYS A 320 -12.75 -16.75 -6.65
N LEU A 321 -11.92 -15.74 -6.93
CA LEU A 321 -12.27 -14.32 -6.78
C LEU A 321 -13.15 -13.77 -7.93
N GLY A 322 -13.44 -14.58 -8.95
CA GLY A 322 -14.33 -14.20 -10.06
C GLY A 322 -13.62 -13.56 -11.26
N TYR A 323 -12.31 -13.74 -11.41
CA TYR A 323 -11.62 -13.39 -12.66
C TYR A 323 -12.17 -14.22 -13.82
N ASP A 324 -12.54 -13.56 -14.93
CA ASP A 324 -13.10 -14.23 -16.11
C ASP A 324 -12.03 -15.02 -16.87
N VAL A 325 -10.82 -14.49 -16.93
CA VAL A 325 -9.64 -15.19 -17.46
C VAL A 325 -8.49 -15.03 -16.50
N ALA A 326 -7.86 -16.14 -16.13
CA ALA A 326 -6.75 -16.19 -15.20
C ALA A 326 -5.69 -17.15 -15.76
N PHE A 327 -4.43 -16.71 -15.87
CA PHE A 327 -3.36 -17.55 -16.41
C PHE A 327 -2.04 -17.38 -15.66
N ASN A 328 -1.20 -18.42 -15.73
CA ASN A 328 0.12 -18.43 -15.16
C ASN A 328 1.11 -17.90 -16.20
N TYR A 329 1.68 -16.72 -15.98
CA TYR A 329 2.54 -16.08 -16.99
C TYR A 329 3.87 -16.83 -17.18
N LYS A 330 4.26 -17.72 -16.25
CA LYS A 330 5.52 -18.47 -16.32
C LYS A 330 5.43 -19.73 -17.19
N THR A 331 4.22 -20.17 -17.53
CA THR A 331 3.99 -21.45 -18.23
C THR A 331 3.38 -21.26 -19.62
N VAL A 332 3.14 -20.02 -20.05
CA VAL A 332 2.65 -19.73 -21.39
C VAL A 332 3.80 -19.63 -22.36
N GLU A 333 3.62 -20.17 -23.57
CA GLU A 333 4.63 -20.10 -24.64
C GLU A 333 4.83 -18.67 -25.13
N SER A 334 3.72 -17.95 -25.33
CA SER A 334 3.71 -16.55 -25.76
C SER A 334 2.76 -15.74 -24.89
N LEU A 335 3.31 -14.77 -24.16
CA LEU A 335 2.52 -13.82 -23.39
C LEU A 335 1.59 -13.01 -24.30
N GLY A 336 2.10 -12.58 -25.46
CA GLY A 336 1.34 -11.78 -26.42
C GLY A 336 0.12 -12.51 -26.96
N GLU A 337 0.29 -13.77 -27.39
CA GLU A 337 -0.83 -14.58 -27.90
C GLU A 337 -1.82 -14.93 -26.80
N THR A 338 -1.34 -15.22 -25.59
CA THR A 338 -2.21 -15.49 -24.44
C THR A 338 -3.09 -14.28 -24.11
N LEU A 339 -2.50 -13.09 -24.08
CA LEU A 339 -3.23 -11.84 -23.85
C LEU A 339 -4.25 -11.56 -24.96
N LYS A 340 -3.89 -11.79 -26.23
CA LYS A 340 -4.79 -11.59 -27.36
C LYS A 340 -5.96 -12.58 -27.32
N LYS A 341 -5.72 -13.83 -26.95
CA LYS A 341 -6.77 -14.84 -26.76
C LYS A 341 -7.69 -14.50 -25.59
N ALA A 342 -7.13 -13.98 -24.49
CA ALA A 342 -7.91 -13.59 -23.31
C ALA A 342 -8.85 -12.39 -23.58
N SER A 343 -8.41 -11.44 -24.42
CA SER A 343 -9.24 -10.33 -24.89
C SER A 343 -8.91 -9.97 -26.35
N PRO A 344 -9.63 -10.56 -27.33
CA PRO A 344 -9.37 -10.32 -28.75
C PRO A 344 -9.45 -8.85 -29.16
N ASP A 345 -10.34 -8.08 -28.53
CA ASP A 345 -10.53 -6.65 -28.79
C ASP A 345 -9.57 -5.75 -28.01
N GLY A 346 -8.69 -6.32 -27.18
CA GLY A 346 -7.76 -5.59 -26.32
C GLY A 346 -8.35 -5.17 -24.96
N TYR A 347 -7.66 -4.27 -24.28
CA TYR A 347 -7.93 -3.88 -22.89
C TYR A 347 -8.27 -2.40 -22.75
N ASP A 348 -9.34 -2.09 -22.01
CA ASP A 348 -9.78 -0.73 -21.73
C ASP A 348 -8.99 -0.12 -20.56
N CYS A 349 -8.71 -0.95 -19.55
CA CYS A 349 -7.93 -0.58 -18.38
C CYS A 349 -6.84 -1.62 -18.10
N TYR A 350 -5.67 -1.15 -17.68
CA TYR A 350 -4.59 -1.99 -17.19
C TYR A 350 -4.12 -1.48 -15.82
N PHE A 351 -4.23 -2.34 -14.81
CA PHE A 351 -3.69 -2.07 -13.49
C PHE A 351 -2.32 -2.75 -13.36
N ASP A 352 -1.26 -1.94 -13.36
CA ASP A 352 0.12 -2.42 -13.43
C ASP A 352 0.83 -2.36 -12.06
N ASN A 353 1.10 -3.55 -11.52
CA ASN A 353 1.87 -3.79 -10.30
C ASN A 353 3.30 -4.29 -10.59
N VAL A 354 3.61 -4.67 -11.84
CA VAL A 354 4.82 -5.44 -12.18
C VAL A 354 5.81 -4.64 -13.01
N GLY A 355 5.34 -3.87 -13.98
CA GLY A 355 6.22 -3.17 -14.93
C GLY A 355 6.99 -4.13 -15.85
N GLY A 356 8.08 -3.62 -16.41
CA GLY A 356 9.01 -4.38 -17.23
C GLY A 356 8.40 -4.94 -18.52
N GLU A 357 8.95 -6.06 -18.98
CA GLU A 357 8.57 -6.68 -20.26
C GLU A 357 7.10 -7.09 -20.29
N PHE A 358 6.55 -7.60 -19.19
CA PHE A 358 5.14 -7.96 -19.09
C PHE A 358 4.24 -6.76 -19.45
N SER A 359 4.52 -5.59 -18.88
CA SER A 359 3.77 -4.37 -19.15
C SER A 359 3.93 -3.87 -20.58
N ASN A 360 5.13 -3.99 -21.16
CA ASN A 360 5.34 -3.63 -22.56
C ASN A 360 4.43 -4.45 -23.49
N VAL A 361 4.27 -5.75 -23.24
CA VAL A 361 3.40 -6.62 -24.03
C VAL A 361 1.92 -6.24 -23.84
N VAL A 362 1.45 -6.01 -22.61
CA VAL A 362 0.06 -5.60 -22.35
C VAL A 362 -0.26 -4.25 -23.02
N ILE A 363 0.63 -3.26 -22.89
CA ILE A 363 0.41 -1.90 -23.42
C ILE A 363 0.25 -1.90 -24.94
N SER A 364 0.93 -2.80 -25.65
CA SER A 364 0.75 -2.98 -27.11
C SER A 364 -0.61 -3.55 -27.52
N GLN A 365 -1.39 -4.05 -26.57
CA GLN A 365 -2.72 -4.64 -26.78
C GLN A 365 -3.85 -3.84 -26.11
N MET A 366 -3.56 -2.62 -25.66
CA MET A 366 -4.58 -1.72 -25.16
C MET A 366 -5.49 -1.24 -26.30
N LYS A 367 -6.75 -1.00 -25.97
CA LYS A 367 -7.70 -0.34 -26.85
C LYS A 367 -7.37 1.14 -26.99
N LYS A 368 -7.95 1.76 -28.02
CA LYS A 368 -7.96 3.21 -28.17
C LYS A 368 -8.58 3.86 -26.93
N PHE A 369 -7.96 4.92 -26.41
CA PHE A 369 -8.31 5.59 -25.15
C PHE A 369 -8.11 4.73 -23.88
N GLY A 370 -7.26 3.69 -23.99
CA GLY A 370 -6.90 2.83 -22.87
C GLY A 370 -6.30 3.62 -21.69
N ARG A 371 -6.55 3.16 -20.47
CA ARG A 371 -6.05 3.79 -19.23
C ARG A 371 -5.20 2.83 -18.42
N VAL A 372 -3.97 3.22 -18.12
CA VAL A 372 -3.00 2.43 -17.35
C VAL A 372 -2.76 3.10 -16.00
N ALA A 373 -3.10 2.40 -14.91
CA ALA A 373 -2.75 2.79 -13.56
C ALA A 373 -1.43 2.10 -13.18
N ILE A 374 -0.34 2.88 -13.11
CA ILE A 374 0.98 2.38 -12.73
C ILE A 374 1.10 2.43 -11.21
N CYS A 375 0.80 1.31 -10.57
CA CYS A 375 0.85 1.13 -9.12
C CYS A 375 2.24 0.71 -8.63
N GLY A 376 2.93 -0.13 -9.39
CA GLY A 376 4.19 -0.72 -8.98
C GLY A 376 4.97 -1.28 -10.15
N ALA A 377 6.25 -1.60 -9.90
CA ALA A 377 7.16 -2.14 -10.89
C ALA A 377 8.01 -3.27 -10.29
N ILE A 378 7.37 -4.22 -9.58
CA ILE A 378 8.09 -5.19 -8.74
C ILE A 378 9.14 -6.02 -9.51
N SER A 379 8.98 -6.24 -10.82
CA SER A 379 9.98 -6.97 -11.61
C SER A 379 11.31 -6.23 -11.74
N THR A 380 11.33 -4.92 -11.48
CA THR A 380 12.51 -4.05 -11.62
C THR A 380 13.25 -3.83 -10.31
N TYR A 381 12.62 -4.10 -9.16
CA TYR A 381 13.11 -3.69 -7.84
C TYR A 381 14.44 -4.35 -7.45
N ASN A 382 14.68 -5.58 -7.92
CA ASN A 382 15.89 -6.34 -7.67
C ASN A 382 16.85 -6.36 -8.87
N SER A 383 16.59 -5.56 -9.92
CA SER A 383 17.46 -5.53 -11.10
C SER A 383 18.82 -4.92 -10.77
N THR A 384 19.89 -5.59 -11.16
CA THR A 384 21.26 -5.06 -11.16
C THR A 384 21.72 -4.66 -12.56
N CYS A 385 20.88 -4.87 -13.56
CA CYS A 385 21.16 -4.54 -14.96
C CYS A 385 20.32 -3.33 -15.40
N PRO A 386 20.74 -2.62 -16.47
CA PRO A 386 19.92 -1.58 -17.09
C PRO A 386 18.53 -2.12 -17.41
N LEU A 387 17.50 -1.31 -17.11
CA LEU A 387 16.13 -1.69 -17.40
C LEU A 387 15.90 -1.70 -18.92
N LEU A 388 15.05 -2.63 -19.37
CA LEU A 388 14.60 -2.63 -20.76
C LEU A 388 13.88 -1.31 -21.10
N PRO A 389 13.90 -0.88 -22.37
CA PRO A 389 13.10 0.25 -22.81
C PRO A 389 11.62 0.05 -22.42
N GLY A 390 10.97 1.15 -22.07
CA GLY A 390 9.53 1.15 -21.81
C GLY A 390 8.71 0.87 -23.08
N PRO A 391 7.37 0.94 -22.98
CA PRO A 391 6.48 0.72 -24.12
C PRO A 391 6.76 1.71 -25.25
N SER A 392 6.55 1.28 -26.49
CA SER A 392 6.75 2.12 -27.68
C SER A 392 5.89 3.39 -27.61
N PRO A 393 6.47 4.60 -27.72
CA PRO A 393 5.71 5.84 -27.76
C PRO A 393 4.69 5.88 -28.90
N LEU A 394 4.97 5.22 -30.03
CA LEU A 394 4.04 5.16 -31.16
C LEU A 394 2.74 4.44 -30.79
N VAL A 395 2.82 3.36 -30.00
CA VAL A 395 1.62 2.67 -29.51
C VAL A 395 0.79 3.62 -28.64
N ILE A 396 1.44 4.33 -27.73
CA ILE A 396 0.76 5.28 -26.82
C ILE A 396 0.09 6.41 -27.61
N ILE A 397 0.78 6.96 -28.61
CA ILE A 397 0.25 8.04 -29.46
C ILE A 397 -0.94 7.56 -30.30
N TYR A 398 -0.78 6.46 -31.05
CA TYR A 398 -1.84 6.01 -31.97
C TYR A 398 -3.06 5.42 -31.27
N GLN A 399 -2.89 4.84 -30.08
CA GLN A 399 -4.00 4.39 -29.25
C GLN A 399 -4.49 5.45 -28.26
N GLU A 400 -3.88 6.64 -28.22
CA GLU A 400 -4.25 7.73 -27.31
C GLU A 400 -4.35 7.27 -25.84
N ILE A 401 -3.37 6.47 -25.40
CA ILE A 401 -3.36 5.83 -24.08
C ILE A 401 -2.99 6.85 -23.00
N ARG A 402 -3.75 6.88 -21.91
CA ARG A 402 -3.34 7.57 -20.68
C ARG A 402 -2.60 6.60 -19.76
N MET A 403 -1.35 6.93 -19.42
CA MET A 403 -0.57 6.22 -18.42
C MET A 403 -0.29 7.13 -17.23
N GLU A 404 -0.73 6.77 -16.04
CA GLU A 404 -0.58 7.61 -14.84
C GLU A 404 -0.07 6.76 -13.66
N GLY A 405 1.09 7.17 -13.13
CA GLY A 405 1.60 6.66 -11.87
C GLY A 405 0.93 7.36 -10.68
N PHE A 406 0.73 6.64 -9.58
CA PHE A 406 0.09 7.20 -8.40
C PHE A 406 0.69 6.64 -7.11
N ILE A 407 0.58 7.43 -6.03
CA ILE A 407 0.89 7.01 -4.68
C ILE A 407 -0.36 7.22 -3.85
N VAL A 408 -0.79 6.20 -3.12
CA VAL A 408 -2.07 6.18 -2.36
C VAL A 408 -2.18 7.32 -1.35
N SER A 409 -1.07 7.88 -0.87
CA SER A 409 -1.06 9.04 0.03
C SER A 409 -1.57 10.33 -0.63
N ARG A 410 -1.82 10.35 -1.94
CA ARG A 410 -2.51 11.45 -2.65
C ARG A 410 -3.94 11.65 -2.15
N TRP A 411 -4.62 10.60 -1.68
CA TRP A 411 -5.99 10.66 -1.17
C TRP A 411 -6.00 10.65 0.36
N GLN A 412 -6.56 11.71 0.94
CA GLN A 412 -6.56 11.97 2.38
C GLN A 412 -7.92 12.48 2.85
N GLY A 413 -8.11 12.54 4.17
CA GLY A 413 -9.36 13.05 4.77
C GLY A 413 -10.58 12.22 4.37
N ASP A 414 -11.70 12.89 4.11
CA ASP A 414 -13.01 12.25 3.91
C ASP A 414 -13.04 11.26 2.75
N VAL A 415 -12.32 11.53 1.66
CA VAL A 415 -12.29 10.60 0.51
C VAL A 415 -11.62 9.27 0.88
N ARG A 416 -10.56 9.33 1.69
CA ARG A 416 -9.87 8.14 2.20
C ARG A 416 -10.75 7.38 3.18
N GLN A 417 -11.40 8.08 4.11
CA GLN A 417 -12.27 7.46 5.10
C GLN A 417 -13.48 6.79 4.43
N LYS A 418 -14.07 7.44 3.43
CA LYS A 418 -15.15 6.84 2.63
C LYS A 418 -14.68 5.54 1.96
N ALA A 419 -13.51 5.54 1.32
CA ALA A 419 -12.99 4.35 0.65
C ALA A 419 -12.71 3.20 1.65
N LEU A 420 -12.17 3.49 2.83
CA LEU A 420 -12.02 2.49 3.90
C LEU A 420 -13.37 1.91 4.35
N ASN A 421 -14.37 2.76 4.53
CA ASN A 421 -15.72 2.32 4.94
C ASN A 421 -16.38 1.46 3.86
N ASP A 422 -16.23 1.82 2.58
CA ASP A 422 -16.74 1.03 1.46
C ASP A 422 -16.06 -0.35 1.41
N LEU A 423 -14.73 -0.40 1.57
CA LEU A 423 -13.97 -1.66 1.60
C LEU A 423 -14.36 -2.53 2.80
N LEU A 424 -14.45 -1.96 4.00
CA LEU A 424 -14.89 -2.66 5.22
C LEU A 424 -16.29 -3.24 5.03
N LYS A 425 -17.21 -2.45 4.47
CA LYS A 425 -18.57 -2.88 4.18
C LYS A 425 -18.60 -4.05 3.19
N TRP A 426 -17.90 -3.95 2.06
CA TRP A 426 -17.90 -5.01 1.06
C TRP A 426 -17.22 -6.29 1.53
N VAL A 427 -16.19 -6.19 2.37
CA VAL A 427 -15.59 -7.37 3.02
C VAL A 427 -16.56 -7.99 4.01
N SER A 428 -17.22 -7.19 4.84
CA SER A 428 -18.20 -7.67 5.83
C SER A 428 -19.42 -8.33 5.17
N GLU A 429 -19.86 -7.83 4.02
CA GLU A 429 -20.94 -8.40 3.21
C GLU A 429 -20.51 -9.62 2.37
N GLY A 430 -19.23 -10.02 2.42
CA GLY A 430 -18.69 -11.12 1.62
C GLY A 430 -18.59 -10.84 0.11
N LYS A 431 -18.79 -9.59 -0.30
CA LYS A 431 -18.67 -9.13 -1.70
C LYS A 431 -17.22 -9.00 -2.16
N ILE A 432 -16.32 -8.74 -1.21
CA ILE A 432 -14.87 -8.81 -1.42
C ILE A 432 -14.31 -9.85 -0.45
N GLN A 433 -13.72 -10.89 -1.02
CA GLN A 433 -12.94 -11.89 -0.29
C GLN A 433 -11.50 -11.40 -0.11
N TYR A 434 -10.86 -11.86 0.95
CA TYR A 434 -9.46 -11.61 1.23
C TYR A 434 -8.72 -12.94 1.48
N HIS A 435 -7.41 -12.90 1.33
CA HIS A 435 -6.53 -13.99 1.72
C HIS A 435 -5.22 -13.41 2.24
N GLU A 436 -4.84 -13.83 3.44
CA GLU A 436 -3.60 -13.41 4.09
C GLU A 436 -2.65 -14.59 4.17
N HIS A 437 -1.44 -14.42 3.65
CA HIS A 437 -0.34 -15.34 3.85
C HIS A 437 0.34 -14.94 5.18
N VAL A 438 -0.06 -15.63 6.25
CA VAL A 438 0.41 -15.32 7.60
C VAL A 438 1.66 -16.12 7.92
N THR A 439 2.73 -15.42 8.25
CA THR A 439 3.92 -16.01 8.88
C THR A 439 3.89 -15.72 10.37
N GLU A 440 4.01 -16.75 11.20
CA GLU A 440 4.01 -16.61 12.67
C GLU A 440 5.44 -16.36 13.18
N GLY A 441 5.58 -15.48 14.17
CA GLY A 441 6.84 -15.16 14.85
C GLY A 441 7.59 -13.98 14.23
N PHE A 442 7.88 -12.97 15.05
CA PHE A 442 8.63 -11.77 14.65
C PHE A 442 10.03 -12.06 14.06
N GLU A 443 10.67 -13.15 14.48
CA GLU A 443 11.97 -13.60 13.98
C GLU A 443 11.91 -13.97 12.48
N ASN A 444 10.74 -14.29 11.95
CA ASN A 444 10.56 -14.71 10.56
C ASN A 444 10.31 -13.53 9.59
N MET A 445 10.37 -12.27 10.06
CA MET A 445 10.20 -11.08 9.21
C MET A 445 11.10 -11.08 7.95
N PRO A 446 12.42 -11.33 8.02
CA PRO A 446 13.27 -11.38 6.83
C PRO A 446 12.86 -12.48 5.84
N ALA A 447 12.52 -13.67 6.34
CA ALA A 447 12.09 -14.79 5.52
C ALA A 447 10.78 -14.48 4.78
N ALA A 448 9.79 -13.90 5.47
CA ALA A 448 8.53 -13.48 4.88
C ALA A 448 8.74 -12.42 3.78
N PHE A 449 9.63 -11.45 4.02
CA PHE A 449 9.94 -10.40 3.04
C PHE A 449 10.65 -10.93 1.79
N MET A 450 11.66 -11.79 1.97
CA MET A 450 12.36 -12.43 0.85
C MET A 450 11.43 -13.36 0.06
N GLY A 451 10.60 -14.15 0.72
CA GLY A 451 9.63 -15.04 0.06
C GLY A 451 8.58 -14.27 -0.74
N MET A 452 8.09 -13.15 -0.21
CA MET A 452 7.17 -12.28 -0.92
C MET A 452 7.77 -11.73 -2.23
N LEU A 453 9.04 -11.31 -2.22
CA LEU A 453 9.72 -10.84 -3.44
C LEU A 453 9.98 -11.94 -4.48
N LYS A 454 10.07 -13.21 -4.05
CA LYS A 454 10.13 -14.38 -4.95
C LYS A 454 8.76 -14.79 -5.49
N GLY A 455 7.69 -14.29 -4.86
CA GLY A 455 6.32 -14.62 -5.17
C GLY A 455 5.89 -15.96 -4.57
N ASP A 456 6.35 -16.30 -3.37
CA ASP A 456 5.94 -17.51 -2.65
C ASP A 456 4.55 -17.34 -2.00
N ASN A 457 4.13 -16.10 -1.74
CA ASN A 457 2.85 -15.79 -1.09
C ASN A 457 1.65 -15.82 -2.05
N VAL A 458 0.52 -16.35 -1.59
CA VAL A 458 -0.80 -16.08 -2.16
C VAL A 458 -1.46 -14.99 -1.31
N GLY A 459 -2.07 -13.97 -1.92
CA GLY A 459 -2.71 -12.88 -1.17
C GLY A 459 -1.72 -11.97 -0.44
N LYS A 460 -2.16 -11.34 0.65
CA LYS A 460 -1.40 -10.35 1.42
C LYS A 460 -0.46 -11.01 2.42
N THR A 461 0.84 -10.77 2.31
CA THR A 461 1.82 -11.22 3.30
C THR A 461 1.74 -10.40 4.58
N ILE A 462 1.54 -11.07 5.71
CA ILE A 462 1.49 -10.50 7.07
C ILE A 462 2.39 -11.35 7.96
N VAL A 463 3.05 -10.71 8.92
CA VAL A 463 3.70 -11.42 10.03
C VAL A 463 2.92 -11.17 11.30
N LYS A 464 2.55 -12.25 11.99
CA LYS A 464 1.96 -12.20 13.33
C LYS A 464 3.08 -12.33 14.36
N VAL A 465 3.11 -11.40 15.31
CA VAL A 465 4.23 -11.22 16.26
C VAL A 465 4.30 -12.32 17.29
#